data_AF-A0A844MFK8-F1
#
_entry.id   AF-A0A844MFK8-F1
#
_cell.length_a   1.000
_cell.length_b   1.000
_cell.length_c   1.000
_cell.angle_alpha   90.00
_cell.angle_beta   90.00
_cell.angle_gamma   90.00
#
_symmetry.space_group_name_H-M   'P 1'
#
loop_
_entity.id
_entity.type
_entity.pdbx_description
1 polymer ?
#
loop_
_entity_poly.entity_id
_entity_poly.type
_entity_poly.pdbx_seq_one_letter_code
_entity_poly.pdbx_strand_id
1 'polypeptide(L)' 'MRERLDLTQEELSRRLNLSFPTIGDWETGKKIPRLDNAVALARELGISLKTLARAFQLNVKGIPDE' A
#
# COMPACT_ATOMS: atom_id res chain seq x y z
N MET A 1 -1.16 8.94 -0.98
CA MET A 1 -2.06 7.77 -1.12
C MET A 1 -3.53 8.20 -1.16
N ARG A 2 -3.95 9.08 -0.24
CA ARG A 2 -5.33 9.44 0.09
C ARG A 2 -6.24 9.99 -1.00
N GLU A 3 -5.72 10.56 -2.09
CA GLU A 3 -6.58 11.27 -3.07
C GLU A 3 -6.87 10.48 -4.35
N ARG A 4 -6.29 9.28 -4.51
CA ARG A 4 -6.50 8.46 -5.72
C ARG A 4 -7.48 7.32 -5.53
N LEU A 5 -7.88 7.07 -4.29
CA LEU A 5 -8.75 5.97 -3.92
C LEU A 5 -9.73 6.59 -2.94
N ASP A 6 -11.02 6.58 -3.29
CA ASP A 6 -12.14 6.99 -2.41
C ASP A 6 -12.26 6.08 -1.15
N LEU A 7 -11.23 5.28 -0.87
CA LEU A 7 -11.11 4.34 0.22
C LEU A 7 -10.42 5.03 1.40
N THR A 8 -11.16 5.13 2.51
CA THR A 8 -10.60 5.59 3.78
C THR A 8 -9.64 4.56 4.36
N GLN A 9 -8.74 5.00 5.26
CA GLN A 9 -7.90 4.09 6.06
C GLN A 9 -8.73 3.02 6.78
N GLU A 10 -9.97 3.37 7.16
CA GLU A 10 -10.93 2.46 7.82
C GLU A 10 -11.29 1.29 6.92
N GLU A 11 -11.73 1.60 5.71
CA GLU A 11 -12.13 0.60 4.75
C GLU A 11 -10.96 -0.29 4.34
N LEU A 12 -9.78 0.33 4.14
CA LEU A 12 -8.56 -0.39 3.79
C LEU A 12 -8.12 -1.36 4.90
N SER A 13 -8.21 -0.92 6.15
CA SER A 13 -7.89 -1.74 7.32
C SER A 13 -8.83 -2.94 7.45
N ARG A 14 -10.13 -2.74 7.22
CA ARG A 14 -11.14 -3.81 7.23
C ARG A 14 -10.91 -4.82 6.12
N ARG A 15 -10.71 -4.34 4.88
CA ARG A 15 -10.51 -5.23 3.71
C ARG A 15 -9.23 -6.06 3.81
N LEU A 16 -8.15 -5.48 4.31
CA LEU A 16 -6.88 -6.18 4.50
C LEU A 16 -6.81 -6.97 5.81
N ASN A 17 -7.85 -6.87 6.66
CA ASN A 17 -7.89 -7.46 7.99
C ASN A 17 -6.69 -7.03 8.86
N LEU A 18 -6.33 -5.75 8.79
CA LEU A 18 -5.21 -5.13 9.49
C LEU A 18 -5.70 -4.06 10.45
N SER A 19 -4.90 -3.77 11.47
CA SER A 19 -5.20 -2.68 12.40
C SER A 19 -4.96 -1.32 11.73
N PHE A 20 -5.83 -0.34 11.98
CA PHE A 20 -5.64 1.08 11.66
C PHE A 20 -4.21 1.62 11.78
N PRO A 21 -3.56 1.46 12.95
CA PRO A 21 -2.21 1.97 13.13
C PRO A 21 -1.22 1.37 12.13
N THR A 22 -1.44 0.14 11.65
CA THR A 22 -0.61 -0.48 10.61
C THR A 22 -0.73 0.29 9.29
N ILE A 23 -1.94 0.67 8.89
CA ILE A 23 -2.16 1.49 7.68
C ILE A 23 -1.56 2.89 7.86
N GLY A 24 -1.69 3.49 9.04
CA GLY A 24 -1.09 4.79 9.35
C GLY A 24 0.44 4.76 9.33
N ASP A 25 1.06 3.73 9.93
CA ASP A 25 2.49 3.48 9.86
C ASP A 25 2.97 3.31 8.41
N TRP A 26 2.14 2.73 7.56
CA TRP A 26 2.45 2.58 6.14
C TRP A 26 2.38 3.89 5.37
N GLU A 27 1.29 4.65 5.54
CA GLU A 27 1.14 5.93 4.86
C GLU A 27 2.15 6.98 5.29
N THR A 28 2.64 6.89 6.53
CA THR A 28 3.71 7.75 7.05
C THR A 28 5.11 7.25 6.70
N GLY A 29 5.23 6.09 6.04
CA GLY A 29 6.52 5.45 5.72
C GLY A 29 7.28 4.94 6.94
N LYS A 30 6.65 4.94 8.12
CA LYS A 30 7.23 4.50 9.38
C LYS A 30 7.42 2.97 9.42
N LYS A 31 6.59 2.24 8.68
CA LYS A 31 6.71 0.80 8.48
C LYS A 31 6.44 0.43 7.03
N ILE A 32 7.18 -0.54 6.51
CA ILE A 32 6.99 -1.05 5.15
C ILE A 32 6.15 -2.33 5.24
N PRO A 33 5.07 -2.49 4.43
CA PRO A 33 4.31 -3.73 4.36
C PRO A 33 5.20 -4.88 3.87
N ARG A 34 4.97 -6.09 4.38
CA ARG A 34 5.58 -7.31 3.81
C ARG A 34 5.02 -7.53 2.39
N LEU A 35 5.71 -8.35 1.59
CA LEU A 35 5.32 -8.64 0.22
C LEU A 35 3.86 -9.11 0.12
N ASP A 36 3.41 -10.02 0.99
CA ASP A 36 2.03 -10.51 1.02
C ASP A 36 1.01 -9.38 1.21
N ASN A 37 1.28 -8.51 2.19
CA ASN A 37 0.44 -7.35 2.48
C ASN A 37 0.50 -6.32 1.36
N ALA A 38 1.67 -6.13 0.74
CA ALA A 38 1.86 -5.23 -0.39
C ALA A 38 1.07 -5.72 -1.61
N VAL A 39 1.05 -7.04 -1.86
CA VAL A 39 0.26 -7.65 -2.94
C VAL A 39 -1.23 -7.50 -2.65
N ALA A 40 -1.67 -7.77 -1.42
CA ALA A 40 -3.06 -7.60 -1.02
C ALA A 40 -3.51 -6.14 -1.16
N LEU A 41 -2.71 -5.21 -0.66
CA LEU A 41 -2.91 -3.77 -0.77
C LEU A 41 -2.93 -3.30 -2.23
N ALA A 42 -1.98 -3.75 -3.05
CA ALA A 42 -1.93 -3.43 -4.47
C ALA A 42 -3.19 -3.91 -5.21
N ARG A 43 -3.64 -5.15 -4.94
CA ARG A 43 -4.89 -5.70 -5.50
C ARG A 43 -6.11 -4.93 -5.05
N GLU A 44 -6.23 -4.64 -3.77
CA GLU A 44 -7.39 -3.96 -3.19
C GLU A 44 -7.52 -2.52 -3.70
N LEU A 45 -6.38 -1.87 -3.92
CA LEU A 45 -6.29 -0.54 -4.48
C LEU A 45 -6.29 -0.54 -6.03
N GLY A 46 -6.27 -1.70 -6.68
CA GLY A 46 -6.18 -1.81 -8.14
C GLY A 46 -4.94 -1.14 -8.75
N ILE A 47 -3.84 -1.06 -8.00
CA ILE A 47 -2.57 -0.47 -8.45
C ILE A 47 -1.48 -1.53 -8.53
N SER A 48 -0.46 -1.29 -9.36
CA SER A 48 0.72 -2.15 -9.39
C SER A 48 1.55 -2.02 -8.11
N LEU A 49 2.23 -3.11 -7.73
CA LEU A 49 3.22 -3.11 -6.65
C LEU A 49 4.28 -2.01 -6.80
N LYS A 50 4.61 -1.63 -8.05
CA LYS A 50 5.53 -0.53 -8.34
C LYS A 50 5.00 0.83 -7.89
N THR A 51 3.74 1.12 -8.18
CA THR A 51 3.05 2.33 -7.73
C THR A 51 2.99 2.37 -6.21
N LEU A 52 2.68 1.22 -5.60
CA LEU A 52 2.70 1.07 -4.16
C LEU A 52 4.10 1.33 -3.58
N ALA A 53 5.13 0.66 -4.10
CA ALA A 53 6.51 0.80 -3.64
C ALA A 53 7.03 2.24 -3.80
N ARG A 54 6.64 2.95 -4.86
CA ARG A 54 6.93 4.37 -5.05
C ARG A 54 6.23 5.25 -4.01
N ALA A 55 5.04 4.89 -3.53
CA ALA A 55 4.38 5.59 -2.43
C ALA A 55 5.15 5.42 -1.10
N PHE A 56 5.82 4.28 -0.92
CA PHE A 56 6.74 4.04 0.19
C PHE A 56 8.16 4.58 -0.03
N GLN A 57 8.38 5.35 -1.11
CA GLN A 57 9.70 5.87 -1.50
C GLN A 57 10.77 4.76 -1.66
N LEU A 58 10.33 3.52 -1.93
CA LEU A 58 11.22 2.41 -2.19
C LEU A 58 11.82 2.55 -3.59
N ASN A 59 13.07 2.11 -3.73
CA ASN A 59 13.72 2.11 -5.02
C ASN A 59 13.12 1.01 -5.91
N VAL A 60 12.30 1.42 -6.87
CA VAL A 60 11.68 0.54 -7.87
C VAL A 60 12.49 0.43 -9.17
N LYS A 61 13.72 0.97 -9.19
CA LYS A 61 14.60 0.93 -10.36
C LYS A 61 15.10 -0.50 -10.57
N GLY A 62 14.41 -1.24 -11.44
CA GLY A 62 14.69 -2.65 -11.74
C GLY A 62 13.46 -3.55 -11.66
N ILE A 63 12.33 -3.05 -11.16
CA ILE A 63 11.06 -3.78 -11.22
C ILE A 63 10.45 -3.53 -12.61
N PRO A 64 10.32 -4.57 -13.48
CA PRO A 64 9.67 -4.41 -14.76
C PRO A 64 8.24 -3.91 -14.54
N ASP A 65 7.85 -2.87 -15.28
CA ASP A 65 6.44 -2.67 -15.59
C ASP A 65 6.09 -3.82 -16.52
N GLU A 66 5.12 -4.66 -16.15
CA GLU A 66 4.64 -5.71 -17.06
C GLU A 66 4.39 -5.17 -18.47
#